data_AF-A0A2E5SG91-F1
#
_entry.id   AF-A0A2E5SG91-F1
#
_cell.length_a   1.000
_cell.length_b   1.000
_cell.length_c   1.000
_cell.angle_alpha   90.00
_cell.angle_beta   90.00
_cell.angle_gamma   90.00
#
_symmetry.space_group_name_H-M   'P 1'
#
loop_
_entity.id
_entity.type
_entity.pdbx_description
1 polymer ?
#
loop_
_entity_poly.entity_id
_entity_poly.type
_entity_poly.pdbx_seq_one_letter_code
_entity_poly.pdbx_strand_id
1 'polypeptide(L)'
;MYSYVFIIIFFSTLIAQIFGDQVSNRIPQDIVSRHQLDIDINYYRDENELIQFIESIMETHLIPGLSISVVKENRIVWEKYFGYANIDENIFVDENTMFILSSISKTITATALMQLFENGFFELDDDIDNYLSFNINHPDYPLVPITFKMLLTHSSGIKDNWNVMTYYDGDSELELNYYLNQYFTPGGDFYNSNLNFTNSMPGTNYTYTNNGAALIGLLVEEISGESFNDYCNENIFQPLGMDNAFWFLSEIDNIDQIALPYQITGGSGSSCFVIGCGIYDQSNPCFCDPACVYYQDCCSDYEEVCGENGTGSSSGNLTEYENYGYADYPSGQLRTTSNNLAKFMSAYMNDGVYNEVRILNSETIELMKTIHYPEVNAMQGLMWYYKNENGRTLFGHNGGDIGSSTEMFVSFSDDLGIALLTNSNNYNAMIQIENAVFDFAEETNFIIMGDLNSDDIINVQDIILIITLVLSNGYNDIADINSDNVIDIIDIVQLINSILT
;
A
#
# COMPACT_ATOMS: atom_id res chain seq x y z
N MET A 1 -31.06 -67.91 -43.16
CA MET A 1 -29.90 -68.40 -43.94
C MET A 1 -28.69 -68.17 -43.06
N TYR A 2 -28.24 -69.23 -42.39
CA TYR A 2 -27.11 -69.24 -41.46
C TYR A 2 -25.79 -69.18 -42.23
N SER A 3 -24.81 -68.43 -41.73
CA SER A 3 -23.40 -68.77 -41.94
C SER A 3 -22.58 -68.34 -40.72
N TYR A 4 -21.80 -69.30 -40.25
CA TYR A 4 -21.08 -69.35 -38.99
C TYR A 4 -19.70 -68.69 -39.07
N VAL A 5 -19.32 -68.04 -37.96
CA VAL A 5 -18.05 -68.13 -37.19
C VAL A 5 -16.77 -68.51 -37.95
N PHE A 6 -15.73 -67.68 -37.81
CA PHE A 6 -14.39 -68.16 -37.43
C PHE A 6 -13.64 -67.12 -36.59
N ILE A 7 -13.35 -67.53 -35.36
CA ILE A 7 -12.39 -66.92 -34.43
C ILE A 7 -10.99 -67.36 -34.86
N ILE A 8 -10.05 -66.44 -35.03
CA ILE A 8 -8.63 -66.69 -34.80
C ILE A 8 -8.04 -65.50 -34.06
N ILE A 9 -7.62 -65.77 -32.83
CA ILE A 9 -6.83 -64.94 -31.94
C ILE A 9 -5.39 -64.95 -32.46
N PHE A 10 -4.77 -63.78 -32.61
CA PHE A 10 -3.31 -63.66 -32.56
C PHE A 10 -2.92 -62.45 -31.72
N PHE A 11 -2.26 -62.75 -30.60
CA PHE A 11 -1.55 -61.81 -29.75
C PHE A 11 -0.41 -61.17 -30.54
N SER A 12 -0.35 -59.83 -30.53
CA SER A 12 0.93 -59.13 -30.62
C SER A 12 0.85 -57.87 -29.77
N THR A 13 1.71 -57.83 -28.77
CA THR A 13 1.98 -56.73 -27.86
C THR A 13 2.50 -55.53 -28.64
N LEU A 14 1.78 -54.40 -28.57
CA LEU A 14 2.37 -53.09 -28.87
C LEU A 14 2.13 -52.18 -27.67
N ILE A 15 3.23 -51.87 -27.00
CA ILE A 15 3.34 -50.92 -25.91
C ILE A 15 3.08 -49.53 -26.48
N ALA A 16 2.00 -48.89 -26.05
CA ALA A 16 1.82 -47.45 -26.16
C ALA A 16 1.84 -46.88 -24.75
N GLN A 17 2.88 -46.11 -24.43
CA GLN A 17 2.95 -45.31 -23.22
C GLN A 17 1.84 -44.27 -23.26
N ILE A 18 0.93 -44.38 -22.30
CA ILE A 18 -0.01 -43.34 -21.90
C ILE A 18 0.66 -42.61 -20.75
N PHE A 19 1.20 -41.41 -20.98
CA PHE A 19 1.42 -40.45 -19.90
C PHE A 19 0.12 -39.67 -19.75
N GLY A 20 -0.74 -40.17 -18.86
CA GLY A 20 -1.80 -39.39 -18.25
C GLY A 20 -1.28 -38.88 -16.92
N ASP A 21 -1.35 -37.57 -16.71
CA ASP A 21 -1.12 -36.94 -15.41
C ASP A 21 -2.13 -37.48 -14.40
N GLN A 22 -1.66 -38.38 -13.54
CA GLN A 22 -2.35 -38.78 -12.33
C GLN A 22 -2.02 -37.75 -11.26
N VAL A 23 -2.92 -36.78 -11.06
CA VAL A 23 -2.99 -36.01 -9.82
C VAL A 23 -3.22 -37.01 -8.69
N SER A 24 -2.18 -37.28 -7.90
CA SER A 24 -2.30 -38.14 -6.73
C SER A 24 -3.07 -37.37 -5.65
N ASN A 25 -4.35 -37.67 -5.48
CA ASN A 25 -5.09 -37.32 -4.27
C ASN A 25 -4.45 -38.04 -3.09
N ARG A 26 -3.63 -37.34 -2.29
CA ARG A 26 -3.06 -37.89 -1.06
C ARG A 26 -4.04 -37.60 0.09
N ILE A 27 -4.44 -38.65 0.81
CA ILE A 27 -5.35 -38.58 1.95
C ILE A 27 -4.50 -38.57 3.24
N PRO A 28 -4.71 -37.62 4.17
CA PRO A 28 -4.03 -37.59 5.48
C PRO A 28 -4.35 -38.82 6.35
N GLN A 29 -3.35 -39.42 7.00
CA GLN A 29 -3.57 -40.38 8.08
C GLN A 29 -3.84 -39.65 9.41
N ASP A 30 -5.11 -39.27 9.61
CA ASP A 30 -5.82 -39.30 10.91
C ASP A 30 -6.84 -38.14 11.03
N ILE A 31 -7.98 -38.34 10.39
CA ILE A 31 -9.21 -37.53 10.50
C ILE A 31 -9.97 -37.80 11.82
N VAL A 32 -9.35 -38.40 12.84
CA VAL A 32 -10.09 -38.92 14.03
C VAL A 32 -9.67 -38.29 15.38
N SER A 33 -8.66 -37.43 15.46
CA SER A 33 -8.21 -36.87 16.77
C SER A 33 -8.29 -35.34 16.93
N ARG A 34 -8.65 -34.57 15.90
CA ARG A 34 -8.69 -33.09 15.97
C ARG A 34 -10.00 -32.50 16.53
N HIS A 35 -10.57 -33.08 17.59
CA HIS A 35 -11.65 -32.42 18.34
C HIS A 35 -11.24 -31.95 19.74
N GLN A 36 -9.94 -31.90 20.02
CA GLN A 36 -9.41 -31.39 21.27
C GLN A 36 -7.98 -30.91 21.04
N LEU A 37 -7.82 -29.62 20.75
CA LEU A 37 -6.62 -28.81 20.97
C LEU A 37 -6.98 -27.41 20.48
N ASP A 38 -7.52 -26.61 21.39
CA ASP A 38 -7.46 -25.15 21.31
C ASP A 38 -5.97 -24.79 21.18
N ILE A 39 -5.58 -24.24 20.04
CA ILE A 39 -4.24 -23.68 19.83
C ILE A 39 -4.39 -22.19 20.09
N ASP A 40 -3.78 -21.73 21.18
CA ASP A 40 -3.58 -20.31 21.46
C ASP A 40 -2.89 -19.65 20.26
N ILE A 41 -3.59 -18.68 19.67
CA ILE A 41 -3.06 -17.77 18.65
C ILE A 41 -2.05 -16.88 19.38
N ASN A 42 -0.79 -16.89 18.95
CA ASN A 42 0.23 -16.01 19.51
C ASN A 42 0.00 -14.61 18.92
N TYR A 43 -0.70 -13.79 19.67
CA TYR A 43 -1.01 -12.37 19.40
C TYR A 43 0.28 -11.55 19.52
N TYR A 44 0.60 -10.67 18.54
CA TYR A 44 1.80 -9.83 18.53
C TYR A 44 1.63 -8.70 19.54
N ARG A 45 2.08 -8.91 20.78
CA ARG A 45 1.86 -7.96 21.89
C ARG A 45 3.07 -7.07 22.19
N ASP A 46 4.23 -7.35 21.61
CA ASP A 46 5.49 -6.63 21.84
C ASP A 46 5.91 -5.87 20.58
N GLU A 47 6.21 -4.58 20.72
CA GLU A 47 6.70 -3.73 19.63
C GLU A 47 7.99 -4.30 19.02
N ASN A 48 8.85 -4.92 19.84
CA ASN A 48 10.08 -5.54 19.34
C ASN A 48 9.79 -6.73 18.41
N GLU A 49 8.75 -7.51 18.69
CA GLU A 49 8.33 -8.61 17.83
C GLU A 49 7.78 -8.09 16.50
N LEU A 50 7.00 -6.99 16.53
CA LEU A 50 6.54 -6.32 15.31
C LEU A 50 7.72 -5.79 14.49
N ILE A 51 8.69 -5.11 15.12
CA ILE A 51 9.89 -4.60 14.45
C ILE A 51 10.68 -5.73 13.80
N GLN A 52 10.95 -6.82 14.54
CA GLN A 52 11.66 -7.99 14.00
C GLN A 52 10.90 -8.64 12.84
N PHE A 53 9.56 -8.69 12.91
CA PHE A 53 8.73 -9.17 11.81
C PHE A 53 8.90 -8.27 10.57
N ILE A 54 8.81 -6.94 10.74
CA ILE A 54 8.98 -5.97 9.65
C ILE A 54 10.36 -6.14 8.99
N GLU A 55 11.43 -6.15 9.78
CA GLU A 55 12.80 -6.34 9.29
C GLU A 55 12.96 -7.68 8.55
N SER A 56 12.35 -8.75 9.06
CA SER A 56 12.38 -10.07 8.40
C SER A 56 11.64 -10.07 7.07
N ILE A 57 10.49 -9.39 6.97
CA ILE A 57 9.77 -9.20 5.71
C ILE A 57 10.61 -8.38 4.75
N MET A 58 11.23 -7.28 5.22
CA MET A 58 12.10 -6.44 4.39
C MET A 58 13.28 -7.22 3.83
N GLU A 59 13.97 -8.01 4.65
CA GLU A 59 15.09 -8.86 4.23
C GLU A 59 14.63 -9.93 3.22
N THR A 60 13.53 -10.62 3.52
CA THR A 60 12.98 -11.70 2.68
C THR A 60 12.54 -11.20 1.31
N HIS A 61 11.97 -10.00 1.27
CA HIS A 61 11.41 -9.40 0.06
C HIS A 61 12.34 -8.39 -0.61
N LEU A 62 13.58 -8.25 -0.14
CA LEU A 62 14.58 -7.30 -0.65
C LEU A 62 14.03 -5.87 -0.70
N ILE A 63 13.36 -5.44 0.38
CA ILE A 63 12.87 -4.07 0.53
C ILE A 63 14.03 -3.19 1.02
N PRO A 64 14.48 -2.19 0.23
CA PRO A 64 15.61 -1.37 0.64
C PRO A 64 15.28 -0.47 1.81
N GLY A 65 14.18 0.27 1.72
CA GLY A 65 13.76 1.26 2.70
C GLY A 65 12.25 1.29 2.88
N LEU A 66 11.83 1.61 4.10
CA LEU A 66 10.42 1.64 4.49
C LEU A 66 10.20 2.75 5.52
N SER A 67 9.11 3.49 5.36
CA SER A 67 8.62 4.46 6.34
C SER A 67 7.16 4.16 6.69
N ILE A 68 6.84 4.18 7.98
CA ILE A 68 5.50 3.88 8.48
C ILE A 68 5.07 4.98 9.45
N SER A 69 3.84 5.46 9.30
CA SER A 69 3.15 6.30 10.28
C SER A 69 1.77 5.73 10.57
N VAL A 70 1.38 5.74 11.85
CA VAL A 70 0.08 5.27 12.31
C VAL A 70 -0.66 6.39 13.02
N VAL A 71 -1.92 6.56 12.65
CA VAL A 71 -2.86 7.54 13.20
C VAL A 71 -3.90 6.81 14.03
N LYS A 72 -4.12 7.24 15.26
CA LYS A 72 -5.20 6.77 16.13
C LYS A 72 -5.84 7.98 16.79
N GLU A 73 -7.17 8.02 16.83
CA GLU A 73 -7.91 9.14 17.44
C GLU A 73 -7.44 10.51 16.90
N ASN A 74 -7.23 10.58 15.58
CA ASN A 74 -6.80 11.77 14.84
C ASN A 74 -5.43 12.33 15.25
N ARG A 75 -4.58 11.52 15.89
CA ARG A 75 -3.20 11.85 16.23
C ARG A 75 -2.27 10.80 15.65
N ILE A 76 -1.09 11.23 15.20
CA ILE A 76 -0.01 10.31 14.85
C ILE A 76 0.51 9.74 16.18
N VAL A 77 0.42 8.43 16.36
CA VAL A 77 0.77 7.73 17.62
C VAL A 77 1.99 6.84 17.49
N TRP A 78 2.42 6.53 16.26
CA TRP A 78 3.58 5.67 16.04
C TRP A 78 4.21 5.95 14.68
N GLU A 79 5.53 6.07 14.68
CA GLU A 79 6.33 6.25 13.47
C GLU A 79 7.60 5.40 13.54
N LYS A 80 7.96 4.77 12.42
CA LYS A 80 9.21 4.02 12.27
C LYS A 80 9.77 4.14 10.86
N TYR A 81 11.09 4.07 10.79
CA TYR A 81 11.88 4.19 9.57
C TYR A 81 12.90 3.05 9.53
N PHE A 82 13.02 2.40 8.39
CA PHE A 82 13.84 1.21 8.21
C PHE A 82 14.65 1.29 6.93
N GLY A 83 15.87 0.74 6.98
CA GLY A 83 16.69 0.53 5.80
C GLY A 83 17.18 1.81 5.11
N TYR A 84 17.33 1.76 3.79
CA TYR A 84 18.02 2.76 2.98
C TYR A 84 17.10 3.47 2.01
N ALA A 85 17.16 4.80 2.03
CA ALA A 85 16.63 5.66 0.97
C ALA A 85 17.49 5.54 -0.30
N ASN A 86 18.80 5.38 -0.14
CA ASN A 86 19.76 5.12 -1.22
C ASN A 86 20.83 4.13 -0.72
N ILE A 87 20.91 2.97 -1.36
CA ILE A 87 21.83 1.88 -0.97
C ILE A 87 23.29 2.27 -1.27
N ASP A 88 23.55 2.75 -2.49
CA ASP A 88 24.92 2.99 -2.96
C ASP A 88 25.60 4.14 -2.21
N GLU A 89 24.84 5.18 -1.86
CA GLU A 89 25.32 6.33 -1.08
C GLU A 89 25.20 6.12 0.45
N ASN A 90 24.68 4.98 0.91
CA ASN A 90 24.44 4.65 2.33
C ASN A 90 23.57 5.69 3.06
N ILE A 91 22.50 6.15 2.43
CA ILE A 91 21.54 7.09 3.02
C ILE A 91 20.41 6.27 3.64
N PHE A 92 20.24 6.36 4.96
CA PHE A 92 19.17 5.70 5.69
C PHE A 92 17.84 6.43 5.52
N VAL A 93 16.74 5.69 5.58
CA VAL A 93 15.40 6.29 5.70
C VAL A 93 15.27 6.96 7.07
N ASP A 94 14.78 8.19 7.07
CA ASP A 94 14.50 9.01 8.25
C ASP A 94 13.14 9.73 8.13
N GLU A 95 12.81 10.58 9.10
CA GLU A 95 11.55 11.34 9.14
C GLU A 95 11.37 12.34 8.00
N ASN A 96 12.46 12.71 7.31
CA ASN A 96 12.46 13.68 6.21
C ASN A 96 12.50 12.99 4.84
N THR A 97 12.64 11.66 4.81
CA THR A 97 12.73 10.89 3.57
C THR A 97 11.38 10.85 2.86
N MET A 98 11.34 11.47 1.69
CA MET A 98 10.19 11.51 0.81
C MET A 98 10.21 10.32 -0.16
N PHE A 99 9.03 9.73 -0.35
CA PHE A 99 8.80 8.66 -1.31
C PHE A 99 7.80 9.14 -2.34
N ILE A 100 7.94 8.66 -3.58
CA ILE A 100 6.90 8.87 -4.59
C ILE A 100 5.64 8.10 -4.18
N LEU A 101 4.53 8.81 -4.06
CA LEU A 101 3.27 8.24 -3.59
C LEU A 101 2.61 7.33 -4.60
N SER A 102 3.00 7.45 -5.88
CA SER A 102 2.30 6.79 -6.96
C SER A 102 0.80 7.14 -6.86
N SER A 103 -0.08 6.16 -7.08
CA SER A 103 -1.52 6.38 -7.19
C SER A 103 -2.24 6.96 -5.96
N ILE A 104 -1.63 6.95 -4.77
CA ILE A 104 -2.18 7.70 -3.61
C ILE A 104 -2.34 9.18 -3.94
N SER A 105 -1.50 9.74 -4.81
CA SER A 105 -1.58 11.12 -5.29
C SER A 105 -2.96 11.53 -5.80
N LYS A 106 -3.73 10.58 -6.37
CA LYS A 106 -5.10 10.84 -6.86
C LYS A 106 -6.05 11.31 -5.76
N THR A 107 -5.81 10.91 -4.52
CA THR A 107 -6.60 11.36 -3.37
C THR A 107 -6.43 12.85 -3.08
N ILE A 108 -5.20 13.37 -3.25
CA ILE A 108 -4.88 14.80 -3.15
C ILE A 108 -5.51 15.54 -4.33
N THR A 109 -5.34 15.02 -5.55
CA THR A 109 -5.94 15.57 -6.78
C THR A 109 -7.45 15.68 -6.69
N ALA A 110 -8.13 14.66 -6.17
CA ALA A 110 -9.57 14.70 -5.92
C ALA A 110 -9.95 15.68 -4.82
N THR A 111 -9.17 15.77 -3.74
CA THR A 111 -9.39 16.75 -2.67
C THR A 111 -9.37 18.18 -3.21
N ALA A 112 -8.38 18.51 -4.04
CA ALA A 112 -8.26 19.83 -4.66
C ALA A 112 -9.49 20.18 -5.52
N LEU A 113 -9.94 19.24 -6.35
CA LEU A 113 -11.16 19.41 -7.13
C LEU A 113 -12.41 19.55 -6.25
N MET A 114 -12.51 18.77 -5.19
CA MET A 114 -13.67 18.81 -4.29
C MET A 114 -13.73 20.08 -3.43
N GLN A 115 -12.60 20.75 -3.16
CA GLN A 115 -12.61 22.11 -2.59
C GLN A 115 -13.27 23.13 -3.53
N LEU A 116 -13.07 23.00 -4.85
CA LEU A 116 -13.76 23.84 -5.84
C LEU A 116 -15.25 23.49 -5.94
N PHE A 117 -15.61 22.20 -5.80
CA PHE A 117 -17.01 21.79 -5.69
C PHE A 117 -17.71 22.46 -4.50
N GLU A 118 -17.08 22.48 -3.32
CA GLU A 118 -17.64 23.13 -2.12
C GLU A 118 -17.90 24.63 -2.31
N ASN A 119 -17.08 25.28 -3.11
CA ASN A 119 -17.21 26.69 -3.45
C ASN A 119 -18.29 26.96 -4.52
N GLY A 120 -18.97 25.91 -5.01
CA GLY A 120 -20.08 26.00 -5.95
C GLY A 120 -19.65 26.31 -7.39
N PHE A 121 -18.41 26.00 -7.76
CA PHE A 121 -17.91 26.23 -9.12
C PHE A 121 -18.49 25.27 -10.15
N PHE A 122 -18.85 24.06 -9.74
CA PHE A 122 -19.46 23.04 -10.60
C PHE A 122 -20.30 22.06 -9.77
N GLU A 123 -21.16 21.29 -10.43
CA GLU A 123 -21.85 20.14 -9.84
C GLU A 123 -21.25 18.82 -10.36
N LEU A 124 -21.32 17.74 -9.56
CA LEU A 124 -20.71 16.45 -9.92
C LEU A 124 -21.23 15.86 -11.25
N ASP A 125 -22.46 16.18 -11.64
CA ASP A 125 -23.09 15.71 -12.88
C ASP A 125 -22.92 16.66 -14.06
N ASP A 126 -22.18 17.76 -13.89
CA ASP A 126 -21.86 18.67 -14.99
C ASP A 126 -20.94 18.02 -16.02
N ASP A 127 -21.12 18.42 -17.27
CA ASP A 127 -20.23 18.05 -18.39
C ASP A 127 -18.91 18.84 -18.30
N ILE A 128 -17.79 18.10 -18.25
CA ILE A 128 -16.45 18.65 -18.06
C ILE A 128 -16.00 19.53 -19.23
N ASP A 129 -16.55 19.34 -20.44
CA ASP A 129 -16.22 20.14 -21.63
C ASP A 129 -16.59 21.63 -21.44
N ASN A 130 -17.49 21.95 -20.51
CA ASN A 130 -17.82 23.35 -20.19
C ASN A 130 -16.71 24.07 -19.41
N TYR A 131 -15.71 23.33 -18.92
CA TYR A 131 -14.66 23.81 -18.02
C TYR A 131 -13.25 23.63 -18.61
N LEU A 132 -13.14 23.13 -19.85
CA LEU A 132 -11.88 22.87 -20.53
C LEU A 132 -11.70 23.78 -21.76
N SER A 133 -10.45 24.04 -22.11
CA SER A 133 -10.07 24.76 -23.33
C SER A 133 -10.16 23.92 -24.62
N PHE A 134 -10.46 22.62 -24.50
CA PHE A 134 -10.67 21.66 -25.58
C PHE A 134 -11.77 20.65 -25.18
N ASN A 135 -12.32 19.95 -26.17
CA ASN A 135 -13.44 19.03 -25.96
C ASN A 135 -12.99 17.57 -25.95
N ILE A 136 -13.53 16.79 -25.03
CA ILE A 136 -13.22 15.37 -24.85
C ILE A 136 -14.44 14.55 -25.23
N ASN A 137 -14.53 14.24 -26.52
CA ASN A 137 -15.63 13.45 -27.06
C ASN A 137 -15.25 11.97 -27.13
N HIS A 138 -16.00 11.13 -26.42
CA HIS A 138 -15.85 9.68 -26.55
C HIS A 138 -16.13 9.26 -28.01
N PRO A 139 -15.21 8.57 -28.70
CA PRO A 139 -15.33 8.30 -30.14
C PRO A 139 -16.57 7.48 -30.51
N ASP A 140 -16.93 6.49 -29.69
CA ASP A 140 -18.11 5.65 -29.90
C ASP A 140 -19.42 6.26 -29.34
N TYR A 141 -19.33 7.22 -28.42
CA TYR A 141 -20.49 7.83 -27.73
C TYR A 141 -20.39 9.37 -27.68
N PRO A 142 -20.25 10.05 -28.83
CA PRO A 142 -19.92 11.49 -28.88
C PRO A 142 -21.05 12.43 -28.41
N LEU A 143 -22.20 11.89 -28.00
CA LEU A 143 -23.33 12.65 -27.46
C LEU A 143 -23.57 12.39 -25.97
N VAL A 144 -22.75 11.53 -25.36
CA VAL A 144 -22.81 11.23 -23.92
C VAL A 144 -21.72 12.06 -23.25
N PRO A 145 -22.08 13.09 -22.45
CA PRO A 145 -21.10 13.92 -21.77
C PRO A 145 -20.32 13.09 -20.74
N ILE A 146 -19.04 13.40 -20.58
CA ILE A 146 -18.23 12.89 -19.48
C ILE A 146 -18.39 13.86 -18.31
N THR A 147 -18.76 13.36 -17.12
CA THR A 147 -19.00 14.21 -15.95
C THR A 147 -17.85 14.14 -14.94
N PHE A 148 -17.77 15.14 -14.05
CA PHE A 148 -16.81 15.13 -12.93
C PHE A 148 -16.94 13.84 -12.09
N LYS A 149 -18.18 13.43 -11.79
CA LYS A 149 -18.47 12.18 -11.09
C LYS A 149 -17.86 10.98 -11.81
N MET A 150 -18.03 10.89 -13.12
CA MET A 150 -17.48 9.78 -13.92
C MET A 150 -15.94 9.77 -13.94
N LEU A 151 -15.28 10.93 -13.92
CA LEU A 151 -13.83 11.00 -13.78
C LEU A 151 -13.41 10.48 -12.40
N LEU A 152 -14.01 11.03 -11.34
CA LEU A 152 -13.72 10.68 -9.94
C LEU A 152 -13.99 9.20 -9.62
N THR A 153 -14.91 8.53 -10.32
CA THR A 153 -15.24 7.13 -10.09
C THR A 153 -14.62 6.16 -11.11
N HIS A 154 -13.67 6.62 -11.94
CA HIS A 154 -13.06 5.81 -13.00
C HIS A 154 -14.10 5.14 -13.94
N SER A 155 -15.16 5.87 -14.28
CA SER A 155 -16.24 5.37 -15.15
C SER A 155 -16.48 6.25 -16.36
N SER A 156 -15.55 7.12 -16.74
CA SER A 156 -15.67 8.03 -17.89
C SER A 156 -15.57 7.34 -19.25
N GLY A 157 -15.07 6.10 -19.30
CA GLY A 157 -14.70 5.43 -20.54
C GLY A 157 -13.35 5.90 -21.11
N ILE A 158 -12.63 6.79 -20.41
CA ILE A 158 -11.22 7.10 -20.70
C ILE A 158 -10.36 5.91 -20.30
N LYS A 159 -9.29 5.69 -21.07
CA LYS A 159 -8.37 4.58 -20.89
C LYS A 159 -6.93 5.07 -21.05
N ASP A 160 -6.03 4.46 -20.29
CA ASP A 160 -4.60 4.70 -20.40
C ASP A 160 -3.97 3.99 -21.61
N ASN A 161 -3.25 4.77 -22.41
CA ASN A 161 -2.45 4.31 -23.54
C ASN A 161 -0.97 4.36 -23.14
N TRP A 162 -0.52 3.28 -22.52
CA TRP A 162 0.87 3.12 -22.05
C TRP A 162 1.94 3.28 -23.15
N ASN A 163 1.58 3.26 -24.45
CA ASN A 163 2.54 3.52 -25.53
C ASN A 163 2.98 4.98 -25.62
N VAL A 164 2.23 5.90 -24.99
CA VAL A 164 2.48 7.36 -25.04
C VAL A 164 2.55 7.98 -23.64
N MET A 165 2.48 7.18 -22.58
CA MET A 165 2.66 7.59 -21.19
C MET A 165 4.09 7.22 -20.77
N THR A 166 5.00 8.16 -20.92
CA THR A 166 6.44 7.94 -20.76
C THR A 166 6.90 8.41 -19.38
N TYR A 167 7.79 7.64 -18.76
CA TYR A 167 8.57 8.07 -17.61
C TYR A 167 9.73 8.94 -18.09
N TYR A 168 9.89 10.09 -17.46
CA TYR A 168 10.98 11.03 -17.72
C TYR A 168 12.04 10.88 -16.63
N ASP A 169 13.32 10.90 -17.00
CA ASP A 169 14.41 11.07 -16.04
C ASP A 169 14.31 12.50 -15.48
N GLY A 170 13.87 12.66 -14.23
CA GLY A 170 13.49 13.95 -13.67
C GLY A 170 12.06 14.38 -14.00
N ASP A 171 11.78 15.69 -13.90
CA ASP A 171 10.46 16.26 -14.23
C ASP A 171 10.18 16.20 -15.74
N SER A 172 8.91 15.97 -16.11
CA SER A 172 8.49 16.07 -17.50
C SER A 172 8.60 17.52 -18.01
N GLU A 173 9.10 17.69 -19.24
CA GLU A 173 9.13 19.00 -19.91
C GLU A 173 7.77 19.40 -20.52
N LEU A 174 6.77 18.50 -20.49
CA LEU A 174 5.45 18.76 -21.06
C LEU A 174 4.53 19.42 -20.03
N GLU A 175 3.97 20.57 -20.41
CA GLU A 175 2.88 21.20 -19.67
C GLU A 175 1.63 20.29 -19.65
N LEU A 176 0.94 20.22 -18.51
CA LEU A 176 -0.20 19.34 -18.29
C LEU A 176 -1.32 19.55 -19.32
N ASN A 177 -1.72 20.81 -19.56
CA ASN A 177 -2.73 21.16 -20.56
C ASN A 177 -2.30 20.70 -21.97
N TYR A 178 -1.04 20.97 -22.35
CA TYR A 178 -0.53 20.57 -23.65
C TYR A 178 -0.60 19.05 -23.84
N TYR A 179 -0.08 18.30 -22.86
CA TYR A 179 -0.10 16.83 -22.89
C TYR A 179 -1.52 16.28 -23.05
N LEU A 180 -2.45 16.70 -22.19
CA LEU A 180 -3.83 16.19 -22.22
C LEU A 180 -4.59 16.61 -23.48
N ASN A 181 -4.36 17.82 -23.98
CA ASN A 181 -4.93 18.25 -25.26
C ASN A 181 -4.43 17.37 -26.42
N GLN A 182 -3.12 17.07 -26.46
CA GLN A 182 -2.57 16.15 -27.46
C GLN A 182 -3.07 14.71 -27.29
N TYR A 183 -3.42 14.30 -26.06
CA TYR A 183 -3.94 12.96 -25.75
C TYR A 183 -5.41 12.79 -26.13
N PHE A 184 -6.25 13.82 -25.96
CA PHE A 184 -7.69 13.71 -26.15
C PHE A 184 -8.21 14.28 -27.48
N THR A 185 -7.47 15.18 -28.14
CA THR A 185 -7.92 15.82 -29.38
C THR A 185 -7.61 14.96 -30.62
N PRO A 186 -8.60 14.66 -31.49
CA PRO A 186 -8.36 13.94 -32.73
C PRO A 186 -7.28 14.59 -33.60
N GLY A 187 -6.22 13.83 -33.87
CA GLY A 187 -5.04 14.30 -34.62
C GLY A 187 -3.91 14.87 -33.78
N GLY A 188 -4.05 14.92 -32.45
CA GLY A 188 -2.96 15.22 -31.53
C GLY A 188 -1.90 14.12 -31.48
N ASP A 189 -0.71 14.47 -31.02
CA ASP A 189 0.48 13.61 -31.07
C ASP A 189 0.31 12.31 -30.26
N PHE A 190 -0.50 12.33 -29.19
CA PHE A 190 -0.73 11.19 -28.30
C PHE A 190 -2.12 10.57 -28.49
N TYR A 191 -2.90 11.06 -29.45
CA TYR A 191 -4.27 10.62 -29.66
C TYR A 191 -4.35 9.29 -30.39
N ASN A 192 -5.07 8.35 -29.79
CA ASN A 192 -5.56 7.16 -30.48
C ASN A 192 -6.93 6.76 -29.95
N SER A 193 -7.97 6.84 -30.78
CA SER A 193 -9.35 6.58 -30.38
C SER A 193 -9.57 5.20 -29.75
N ASN A 194 -8.81 4.18 -30.17
CA ASN A 194 -8.98 2.80 -29.70
C ASN A 194 -8.13 2.46 -28.47
N LEU A 195 -7.12 3.29 -28.16
CA LEU A 195 -6.22 3.07 -27.04
C LEU A 195 -6.50 4.03 -25.88
N ASN A 196 -6.95 5.25 -26.17
CA ASN A 196 -7.20 6.30 -25.19
C ASN A 196 -8.63 6.26 -24.63
N PHE A 197 -9.51 5.47 -25.26
CA PHE A 197 -10.89 5.27 -24.82
C PHE A 197 -11.23 3.77 -24.82
N THR A 198 -12.18 3.42 -23.96
CA THR A 198 -12.83 2.12 -23.99
C THR A 198 -13.89 2.07 -25.10
N ASN A 199 -14.53 0.92 -25.30
CA ASN A 199 -15.70 0.78 -26.16
C ASN A 199 -17.03 0.83 -25.36
N SER A 200 -16.97 1.17 -24.07
CA SER A 200 -18.12 1.21 -23.17
C SER A 200 -18.67 2.62 -23.07
N MET A 201 -19.99 2.74 -22.86
CA MET A 201 -20.62 4.04 -22.69
C MET A 201 -20.11 4.69 -21.39
N PRO A 202 -19.80 6.00 -21.38
CA PRO A 202 -19.48 6.70 -20.14
C PRO A 202 -20.56 6.46 -19.06
N GLY A 203 -20.11 6.15 -17.85
CA GLY A 203 -20.93 5.84 -16.68
C GLY A 203 -21.34 4.37 -16.52
N THR A 204 -21.00 3.46 -17.44
CA THR A 204 -21.47 2.06 -17.36
C THR A 204 -20.42 1.04 -16.95
N ASN A 205 -19.13 1.35 -17.08
CA ASN A 205 -18.04 0.43 -16.80
C ASN A 205 -16.94 1.10 -15.98
N TYR A 206 -16.31 0.33 -15.10
CA TYR A 206 -15.13 0.74 -14.36
C TYR A 206 -13.87 0.50 -15.21
N THR A 207 -13.03 1.51 -15.37
CA THR A 207 -11.70 1.39 -15.95
C THR A 207 -10.80 2.39 -15.25
N TYR A 208 -9.93 1.89 -14.39
CA TYR A 208 -8.90 2.69 -13.75
C TYR A 208 -8.09 3.46 -14.80
N THR A 209 -7.89 4.75 -14.57
CA THR A 209 -7.18 5.63 -15.51
C THR A 209 -6.39 6.71 -14.79
N ASN A 210 -5.12 6.81 -15.14
CA ASN A 210 -4.22 7.87 -14.74
C ASN A 210 -4.52 9.16 -15.51
N ASN A 211 -4.77 9.07 -16.82
CA ASN A 211 -5.14 10.24 -17.63
C ASN A 211 -6.46 10.88 -17.18
N GLY A 212 -7.42 10.09 -16.70
CA GLY A 212 -8.64 10.62 -16.09
C GLY A 212 -8.37 11.40 -14.79
N ALA A 213 -7.40 10.96 -13.98
CA ALA A 213 -6.98 11.69 -12.78
C ALA A 213 -6.13 12.94 -13.11
N ALA A 214 -5.25 12.86 -14.10
CA ALA A 214 -4.50 14.02 -14.59
C ALA A 214 -5.43 15.10 -15.16
N LEU A 215 -6.51 14.68 -15.82
CA LEU A 215 -7.56 15.59 -16.28
C LEU A 215 -8.30 16.28 -15.12
N ILE A 216 -8.46 15.63 -13.97
CA ILE A 216 -8.97 16.29 -12.77
C ILE A 216 -8.00 17.39 -12.31
N GLY A 217 -6.69 17.12 -12.32
CA GLY A 217 -5.68 18.14 -12.04
C GLY A 217 -5.79 19.34 -12.99
N LEU A 218 -5.94 19.10 -14.29
CA LEU A 218 -6.14 20.18 -15.27
C LEU A 218 -7.46 20.95 -15.05
N LEU A 219 -8.53 20.28 -14.65
CA LEU A 219 -9.79 20.94 -14.31
C LEU A 219 -9.63 21.86 -13.09
N VAL A 220 -8.81 21.50 -12.11
CA VAL A 220 -8.44 22.42 -11.02
C VAL A 220 -7.76 23.66 -11.58
N GLU A 221 -6.82 23.52 -12.53
CA GLU A 221 -6.13 24.67 -13.15
C GLU A 221 -7.10 25.61 -13.89
N GLU A 222 -7.94 25.03 -14.75
CA GLU A 222 -8.87 25.81 -15.59
C GLU A 222 -9.97 26.51 -14.76
N ILE A 223 -10.42 25.89 -13.66
CA ILE A 223 -11.48 26.45 -12.81
C ILE A 223 -10.92 27.48 -11.82
N SER A 224 -9.78 27.20 -11.18
CA SER A 224 -9.18 28.11 -10.19
C SER A 224 -8.42 29.27 -10.83
N GLY A 225 -7.82 29.05 -12.00
CA GLY A 225 -6.87 29.97 -12.63
C GLY A 225 -5.45 29.90 -12.05
N GLU A 226 -5.16 28.95 -11.17
CA GLU A 226 -3.85 28.67 -10.58
C GLU A 226 -3.24 27.40 -11.20
N SER A 227 -1.91 27.22 -11.12
CA SER A 227 -1.35 25.92 -11.48
C SER A 227 -1.79 24.86 -10.47
N PHE A 228 -1.90 23.60 -10.87
CA PHE A 228 -2.39 22.55 -9.97
C PHE A 228 -1.43 22.34 -8.80
N ASN A 229 -0.12 22.47 -9.08
CA ASN A 229 0.92 22.46 -8.05
C ASN A 229 0.74 23.58 -7.02
N ASP A 230 0.61 24.84 -7.46
CA ASP A 230 0.42 25.98 -6.56
C ASP A 230 -0.88 25.84 -5.76
N TYR A 231 -1.97 25.42 -6.40
CA TYR A 231 -3.24 25.21 -5.74
C TYR A 231 -3.13 24.19 -4.61
N CYS A 232 -2.49 23.03 -4.85
CA CYS A 232 -2.27 22.03 -3.82
C CYS A 232 -1.39 22.56 -2.67
N ASN A 233 -0.34 23.31 -2.99
CA ASN A 233 0.54 23.89 -1.99
C ASN A 233 -0.22 24.86 -1.06
N GLU A 234 -0.97 25.80 -1.65
CA GLU A 234 -1.67 26.84 -0.89
C GLU A 234 -2.92 26.33 -0.14
N ASN A 235 -3.65 25.38 -0.72
CA ASN A 235 -4.97 24.97 -0.22
C ASN A 235 -4.99 23.61 0.51
N ILE A 236 -3.91 22.82 0.43
CA ILE A 236 -3.81 21.51 1.09
C ILE A 236 -2.52 21.40 1.90
N PHE A 237 -1.35 21.55 1.28
CA PHE A 237 -0.08 21.24 1.94
C PHE A 237 0.27 22.24 3.03
N GLN A 238 0.28 23.54 2.74
CA GLN A 238 0.55 24.58 3.75
C GLN A 238 -0.48 24.58 4.89
N PRO A 239 -1.80 24.51 4.65
CA PRO A 239 -2.78 24.43 5.73
C PRO A 239 -2.57 23.23 6.65
N LEU A 240 -2.18 22.08 6.11
CA LEU A 240 -1.93 20.87 6.89
C LEU A 240 -0.51 20.79 7.47
N GLY A 241 0.38 21.74 7.16
CA GLY A 241 1.79 21.69 7.57
C GLY A 241 2.54 20.51 6.95
N MET A 242 2.27 20.22 5.67
CA MET A 242 2.96 19.20 4.89
C MET A 242 4.20 19.81 4.21
N ASP A 243 5.20 20.17 5.00
CA ASP A 243 6.38 20.94 4.54
C ASP A 243 7.29 20.17 3.57
N ASN A 244 7.14 18.85 3.51
CA ASN A 244 7.86 17.94 2.61
C ASN A 244 6.85 17.24 1.71
N ALA A 245 6.17 18.01 0.85
CA ALA A 245 5.22 17.51 -0.13
C ALA A 245 5.39 18.29 -1.44
N PHE A 246 5.88 17.62 -2.48
CA PHE A 246 6.24 18.27 -3.75
C PHE A 246 5.79 17.45 -4.95
N TRP A 247 5.20 18.11 -5.94
CA TRP A 247 4.87 17.47 -7.21
C TRP A 247 6.11 17.35 -8.10
N PHE A 248 7.00 18.34 -8.09
CA PHE A 248 8.16 18.39 -8.97
C PHE A 248 9.48 18.22 -8.22
N LEU A 249 10.40 17.46 -8.82
CA LEU A 249 11.76 17.27 -8.31
C LEU A 249 12.55 18.58 -8.29
N SER A 250 12.28 19.48 -9.24
CA SER A 250 12.89 20.80 -9.32
C SER A 250 12.57 21.73 -8.15
N GLU A 251 11.58 21.39 -7.30
CA GLU A 251 11.23 22.14 -6.09
C GLU A 251 11.97 21.63 -4.84
N ILE A 252 12.66 20.49 -4.95
CA ILE A 252 13.32 19.84 -3.83
C ILE A 252 14.79 20.26 -3.79
N ASP A 253 15.16 21.03 -2.77
CA ASP A 253 16.54 21.54 -2.60
C ASP A 253 17.58 20.44 -2.36
N ASN A 254 17.19 19.38 -1.63
CA ASN A 254 18.08 18.29 -1.25
C ASN A 254 17.55 16.94 -1.77
N ILE A 255 18.13 16.47 -2.87
CA ILE A 255 17.75 15.19 -3.50
C ILE A 255 18.01 13.97 -2.60
N ASP A 256 18.93 14.09 -1.63
CA ASP A 256 19.22 13.02 -0.65
C ASP A 256 18.02 12.73 0.26
N GLN A 257 17.04 13.64 0.32
CA GLN A 257 15.78 13.43 1.02
C GLN A 257 14.77 12.63 0.19
N ILE A 258 15.10 12.18 -1.02
CA ILE A 258 14.20 11.39 -1.86
C ILE A 258 14.72 9.96 -1.94
N ALA A 259 13.88 9.01 -1.54
CA ALA A 259 14.23 7.60 -1.68
C ALA A 259 14.33 7.22 -3.17
N LEU A 260 15.46 6.63 -3.57
CA LEU A 260 15.66 6.11 -4.92
C LEU A 260 14.80 4.87 -5.14
N PRO A 261 14.06 4.75 -6.25
CA PRO A 261 13.26 3.57 -6.54
C PRO A 261 14.11 2.34 -6.88
N TYR A 262 13.78 1.18 -6.29
CA TYR A 262 14.45 -0.09 -6.58
C TYR A 262 13.46 -1.17 -7.04
N GLN A 263 13.75 -1.81 -8.18
CA GLN A 263 12.97 -2.94 -8.68
C GLN A 263 13.77 -4.24 -8.58
N ILE A 264 13.11 -5.30 -8.11
CA ILE A 264 13.70 -6.63 -8.12
C ILE A 264 13.68 -7.15 -9.56
N THR A 265 14.85 -7.34 -10.16
CA THR A 265 15.02 -8.01 -11.46
C THR A 265 15.68 -9.38 -11.25
N GLY A 266 14.91 -10.43 -11.54
CA GLY A 266 15.37 -11.83 -11.44
C GLY A 266 14.88 -12.55 -10.17
N GLY A 267 14.55 -13.84 -10.32
CA GLY A 267 13.99 -14.70 -9.27
C GLY A 267 12.49 -14.89 -9.40
N SER A 268 12.04 -15.86 -10.20
CA SER A 268 10.66 -16.39 -10.14
C SER A 268 10.46 -17.35 -8.96
N GLY A 269 11.43 -17.44 -8.05
CA GLY A 269 11.42 -18.39 -6.96
C GLY A 269 10.87 -17.71 -5.72
N SER A 270 9.74 -18.22 -5.25
CA SER A 270 9.33 -18.19 -3.85
C SER A 270 10.58 -18.27 -2.96
N SER A 271 10.83 -17.28 -2.11
CA SER A 271 11.87 -17.39 -1.07
C SER A 271 11.65 -18.69 -0.29
N CYS A 272 12.70 -19.33 0.23
CA CYS A 272 12.52 -20.59 0.95
C CYS A 272 11.54 -20.40 2.15
N PHE A 273 11.27 -19.16 2.63
CA PHE A 273 10.18 -18.82 3.57
C PHE A 273 8.75 -19.01 3.02
N VAL A 274 8.49 -18.67 1.75
CA VAL A 274 7.21 -18.97 1.07
C VAL A 274 6.98 -20.48 0.93
N ILE A 275 8.03 -21.29 1.14
CA ILE A 275 8.02 -22.76 1.16
C ILE A 275 8.23 -23.31 2.61
N GLY A 276 8.32 -22.46 3.64
CA GLY A 276 8.41 -22.86 5.05
C GLY A 276 9.82 -23.13 5.61
N CYS A 277 10.89 -22.69 4.96
CA CYS A 277 12.27 -22.85 5.44
C CYS A 277 12.78 -21.53 6.06
N GLY A 278 12.90 -21.50 7.38
CA GLY A 278 13.48 -20.37 8.14
C GLY A 278 15.01 -20.23 8.00
N ILE A 279 15.53 -19.18 8.65
CA ILE A 279 16.92 -18.69 8.60
C ILE A 279 17.92 -19.69 9.21
N TYR A 280 19.10 -19.80 8.60
CA TYR A 280 20.19 -20.71 8.98
C TYR A 280 20.99 -20.25 10.21
N ASP A 281 21.23 -21.17 11.16
CA ASP A 281 22.19 -21.03 12.28
C ASP A 281 23.20 -22.20 12.28
N GLN A 282 24.48 -21.86 12.37
CA GLN A 282 25.60 -22.80 12.36
C GLN A 282 25.70 -23.67 13.64
N SER A 283 24.96 -23.34 14.69
CA SER A 283 25.02 -24.01 15.98
C SER A 283 23.94 -25.08 16.20
N ASN A 284 22.94 -25.22 15.32
CA ASN A 284 21.79 -26.11 15.56
C ASN A 284 21.18 -26.72 14.28
N PRO A 285 21.53 -27.97 13.88
CA PRO A 285 21.02 -28.56 12.65
C PRO A 285 19.58 -29.09 12.83
N CYS A 286 18.65 -28.41 12.16
CA CYS A 286 17.28 -28.85 11.82
C CYS A 286 16.23 -28.86 12.94
N PHE A 287 15.38 -27.83 12.98
CA PHE A 287 14.00 -27.97 13.48
C PHE A 287 13.09 -28.31 12.27
N CYS A 288 12.98 -29.61 11.93
CA CYS A 288 11.81 -30.06 11.16
C CYS A 288 10.61 -30.00 12.12
N ASP A 289 9.54 -29.30 11.76
CA ASP A 289 8.31 -29.38 12.54
C ASP A 289 7.66 -30.78 12.36
N PRO A 290 6.65 -31.14 13.17
CA PRO A 290 5.96 -32.41 13.05
C PRO A 290 5.29 -32.66 11.68
N ALA A 291 4.91 -31.61 10.95
CA ALA A 291 4.33 -31.70 9.62
C ALA A 291 5.36 -32.13 8.56
N CYS A 292 6.61 -31.63 8.61
CA CYS A 292 7.70 -32.05 7.72
C CYS A 292 8.03 -33.55 7.86
N VAL A 293 7.98 -34.07 9.09
CA VAL A 293 8.20 -35.50 9.38
C VAL A 293 6.99 -36.34 8.94
N TYR A 294 5.78 -35.82 9.12
CA TYR A 294 4.52 -36.52 8.82
C TYR A 294 4.29 -36.73 7.32
N TYR A 295 4.81 -35.85 6.46
CA TYR A 295 4.77 -35.99 5.01
C TYR A 295 6.07 -36.53 4.36
N GLN A 296 7.13 -36.78 5.15
CA GLN A 296 8.47 -37.19 4.69
C GLN A 296 9.11 -36.23 3.66
N ASP A 297 9.08 -34.93 3.95
CA ASP A 297 9.57 -33.87 3.04
C ASP A 297 10.67 -33.01 3.69
N CYS A 298 11.50 -33.58 4.57
CA CYS A 298 12.74 -32.91 4.97
C CYS A 298 13.75 -33.10 3.80
N CYS A 299 13.95 -32.04 3.01
CA CYS A 299 14.55 -32.03 1.69
C CYS A 299 15.85 -32.86 1.54
N SER A 300 15.87 -33.80 0.60
CA SER A 300 17.11 -34.43 0.10
C SER A 300 17.88 -33.55 -0.88
N ASP A 301 17.28 -32.46 -1.36
CA ASP A 301 17.72 -31.74 -2.56
C ASP A 301 18.07 -30.26 -2.26
N TYR A 302 18.78 -30.03 -1.15
CA TYR A 302 19.20 -28.70 -0.66
C TYR A 302 19.87 -27.82 -1.72
N GLU A 303 20.73 -28.39 -2.58
CA GLU A 303 21.42 -27.64 -3.65
C GLU A 303 20.51 -27.25 -4.82
N GLU A 304 19.50 -28.06 -5.14
CA GLU A 304 18.62 -27.82 -6.30
C GLU A 304 17.51 -26.81 -5.97
N VAL A 305 17.09 -26.74 -4.69
CA VAL A 305 16.03 -25.83 -4.23
C VAL A 305 16.59 -24.53 -3.64
N CYS A 306 17.62 -24.61 -2.78
CA CYS A 306 18.14 -23.45 -2.05
C CYS A 306 19.57 -23.02 -2.48
N GLY A 307 20.18 -23.56 -3.54
CA GLY A 307 21.50 -23.13 -4.05
C GLY A 307 22.69 -23.37 -3.11
N GLU A 308 23.93 -23.29 -3.62
CA GLU A 308 25.12 -23.28 -2.76
C GLU A 308 25.03 -22.04 -1.84
N ASN A 309 24.78 -22.26 -0.54
CA ASN A 309 24.57 -21.30 0.56
C ASN A 309 23.13 -21.09 1.07
N GLY A 310 22.13 -21.86 0.62
CA GLY A 310 20.78 -21.78 1.19
C GLY A 310 19.94 -20.58 0.70
N THR A 311 20.44 -19.82 -0.27
CA THR A 311 19.67 -18.84 -1.05
C THR A 311 19.00 -19.53 -2.26
N GLY A 312 17.80 -20.07 -2.06
CA GLY A 312 16.99 -20.54 -3.18
C GLY A 312 16.68 -19.42 -4.13
N SER A 313 16.90 -19.68 -5.41
CA SER A 313 16.98 -18.67 -6.48
C SER A 313 18.24 -17.82 -6.34
N SER A 314 18.90 -17.50 -7.45
CA SER A 314 19.83 -16.37 -7.48
C SER A 314 19.18 -15.19 -6.75
N SER A 315 19.86 -14.57 -5.78
CA SER A 315 19.44 -13.31 -5.18
C SER A 315 18.88 -12.43 -6.30
N GLY A 316 17.61 -12.04 -6.23
CA GLY A 316 17.09 -11.07 -7.17
C GLY A 316 18.01 -9.87 -7.16
N ASN A 317 18.44 -9.40 -8.33
CA ASN A 317 19.26 -8.20 -8.37
C ASN A 317 18.31 -7.02 -8.16
N LEU A 318 18.59 -6.17 -7.17
CA LEU A 318 17.96 -4.87 -7.09
C LEU A 318 18.48 -4.01 -8.24
N THR A 319 17.57 -3.53 -9.06
CA THR A 319 17.84 -2.55 -10.11
C THR A 319 17.42 -1.20 -9.57
N GLU A 320 18.40 -0.32 -9.44
CA GLU A 320 18.17 1.08 -9.11
C GLU A 320 17.61 1.83 -10.32
N TYR A 321 16.71 2.77 -10.05
CA TYR A 321 16.20 3.72 -11.03
C TYR A 321 16.48 5.13 -10.55
N GLU A 322 16.75 6.02 -11.50
CA GLU A 322 16.77 7.45 -11.24
C GLU A 322 15.39 7.92 -10.79
N ASN A 323 15.35 9.04 -10.07
CA ASN A 323 14.08 9.71 -9.76
C ASN A 323 13.40 10.18 -11.05
N TYR A 324 12.13 9.78 -11.25
CA TYR A 324 11.39 10.01 -12.49
C TYR A 324 10.12 10.84 -12.31
N GLY A 325 9.59 11.35 -13.42
CA GLY A 325 8.32 12.08 -13.49
C GLY A 325 7.47 11.68 -14.69
N TYR A 326 6.28 12.26 -14.80
CA TYR A 326 5.27 12.00 -15.82
C TYR A 326 4.72 13.31 -16.38
N ALA A 327 4.18 13.26 -17.60
CA ALA A 327 3.41 14.37 -18.14
C ALA A 327 1.99 14.44 -17.53
N ASP A 328 1.49 13.31 -17.02
CA ASP A 328 0.21 13.18 -16.31
C ASP A 328 0.39 13.25 -14.78
N TYR A 329 1.34 14.07 -14.30
CA TYR A 329 1.83 14.11 -12.91
C TYR A 329 0.77 14.13 -11.79
N PRO A 330 -0.42 14.76 -11.91
CA PRO A 330 -1.45 14.71 -10.86
C PRO A 330 -1.99 13.30 -10.60
N SER A 331 -1.70 12.36 -11.50
CA SER A 331 -2.10 10.97 -11.35
C SER A 331 -1.25 10.20 -10.34
N GLY A 332 0.00 10.62 -10.08
CA GLY A 332 0.90 9.77 -9.29
C GLY A 332 2.18 10.38 -8.71
N GLN A 333 2.59 11.58 -9.14
CA GLN A 333 3.97 12.01 -8.99
C GLN A 333 4.33 12.57 -7.61
N LEU A 334 3.33 12.85 -6.77
CA LEU A 334 3.54 13.52 -5.49
C LEU A 334 4.58 12.76 -4.66
N ARG A 335 5.58 13.47 -4.17
CA ARG A 335 6.55 12.96 -3.21
C ARG A 335 6.29 13.57 -1.86
N THR A 336 6.21 12.74 -0.83
CA THR A 336 6.05 13.20 0.55
C THR A 336 6.55 12.17 1.53
N THR A 337 6.65 12.56 2.80
CA THR A 337 6.91 11.66 3.93
C THR A 337 5.62 10.97 4.39
N SER A 338 5.76 9.84 5.08
CA SER A 338 4.64 9.10 5.71
C SER A 338 3.92 9.96 6.75
N ASN A 339 4.66 10.76 7.51
CA ASN A 339 4.14 11.72 8.48
C ASN A 339 3.20 12.75 7.83
N ASN A 340 3.65 13.41 6.76
CA ASN A 340 2.83 14.39 6.06
C ASN A 340 1.58 13.74 5.43
N LEU A 341 1.72 12.54 4.88
CA LEU A 341 0.57 11.78 4.39
C LEU A 341 -0.39 11.41 5.52
N ALA A 342 0.12 11.09 6.72
CA ALA A 342 -0.68 10.82 7.90
C ALA A 342 -1.45 12.07 8.39
N LYS A 343 -0.92 13.29 8.25
CA LYS A 343 -1.65 14.54 8.51
C LYS A 343 -2.86 14.68 7.57
N PHE A 344 -2.64 14.43 6.28
CA PHE A 344 -3.72 14.43 5.28
C PHE A 344 -4.77 13.35 5.56
N MET A 345 -4.34 12.13 5.84
CA MET A 345 -5.21 11.02 6.23
C MET A 345 -6.04 11.34 7.49
N SER A 346 -5.42 11.96 8.50
CA SER A 346 -6.09 12.39 9.74
C SER A 346 -7.21 13.39 9.46
N ALA A 347 -7.07 14.27 8.46
CA ALA A 347 -8.15 15.15 8.07
C ALA A 347 -9.38 14.37 7.57
N TYR A 348 -9.19 13.28 6.83
CA TYR A 348 -10.29 12.40 6.38
C TYR A 348 -10.90 11.59 7.52
N MET A 349 -10.10 11.18 8.50
CA MET A 349 -10.58 10.52 9.72
C MET A 349 -11.44 11.45 10.59
N ASN A 350 -11.14 12.75 10.56
CA ASN A 350 -11.76 13.77 11.41
C ASN A 350 -12.62 14.77 10.63
N ASP A 351 -13.47 14.27 9.74
CA ASP A 351 -14.49 15.07 9.05
C ASP A 351 -13.96 16.34 8.34
N GLY A 352 -12.77 16.21 7.74
CA GLY A 352 -12.09 17.23 6.95
C GLY A 352 -11.20 18.18 7.76
N VAL A 353 -10.88 17.86 9.01
CA VAL A 353 -10.12 18.73 9.93
C VAL A 353 -8.87 18.06 10.49
N TYR A 354 -7.73 18.72 10.42
CA TYR A 354 -6.51 18.32 11.14
C TYR A 354 -5.96 19.52 11.91
N ASN A 355 -5.63 19.36 13.19
CA ASN A 355 -5.11 20.43 14.05
C ASN A 355 -5.88 21.76 13.93
N GLU A 356 -7.21 21.70 14.05
CA GLU A 356 -8.13 22.85 13.92
C GLU A 356 -8.22 23.47 12.51
N VAL A 357 -7.41 23.02 11.55
CA VAL A 357 -7.45 23.45 10.16
C VAL A 357 -8.39 22.55 9.36
N ARG A 358 -9.36 23.18 8.69
CA ARG A 358 -10.30 22.50 7.80
C ARG A 358 -9.84 22.60 6.35
N ILE A 359 -9.76 21.47 5.67
CA ILE A 359 -9.50 21.41 4.22
C ILE A 359 -10.73 20.98 3.40
N LEU A 360 -11.71 20.32 4.02
CA LEU A 360 -13.00 19.94 3.43
C LEU A 360 -14.10 20.01 4.48
N ASN A 361 -15.35 20.21 4.06
CA ASN A 361 -16.54 20.04 4.88
C ASN A 361 -16.84 18.55 5.11
N SER A 362 -17.44 18.24 6.26
CA SER A 362 -17.84 16.86 6.62
C SER A 362 -18.76 16.22 5.58
N GLU A 363 -19.67 17.01 4.99
CA GLU A 363 -20.60 16.55 3.95
C GLU A 363 -19.86 16.12 2.68
N THR A 364 -18.75 16.78 2.34
CA THR A 364 -17.92 16.44 1.19
C THR A 364 -17.08 15.21 1.46
N ILE A 365 -16.56 15.03 2.68
CA ILE A 365 -15.89 13.79 3.09
C ILE A 365 -16.83 12.59 2.92
N GLU A 366 -18.08 12.71 3.38
CA GLU A 366 -19.10 11.68 3.19
C GLU A 366 -19.43 11.45 1.70
N LEU A 367 -19.46 12.51 0.89
CA LEU A 367 -19.65 12.41 -0.54
C LEU A 367 -18.51 11.66 -1.23
N MET A 368 -17.26 11.89 -0.82
CA MET A 368 -16.08 11.22 -1.34
C MET A 368 -16.01 9.74 -0.93
N LYS A 369 -16.49 9.43 0.28
CA LYS A 369 -16.63 8.07 0.80
C LYS A 369 -17.80 7.29 0.20
N THR A 370 -18.77 7.96 -0.41
CA THR A 370 -19.97 7.32 -0.93
C THR A 370 -19.68 6.52 -2.20
N ILE A 371 -20.25 5.31 -2.32
CA ILE A 371 -20.22 4.52 -3.56
C ILE A 371 -21.29 5.04 -4.53
N HIS A 372 -20.87 5.79 -5.54
CA HIS A 372 -21.78 6.48 -6.48
C HIS A 372 -22.36 5.56 -7.56
N TYR A 373 -21.58 4.56 -7.99
CA TYR A 373 -21.99 3.60 -9.02
C TYR A 373 -21.78 2.15 -8.53
N PRO A 374 -22.60 1.66 -7.58
CA PRO A 374 -22.40 0.34 -6.95
C PRO A 374 -22.48 -0.83 -7.93
N GLU A 375 -23.26 -0.69 -9.01
CA GLU A 375 -23.35 -1.71 -10.08
C GLU A 375 -22.14 -1.71 -11.02
N VAL A 376 -21.34 -0.62 -11.01
CA VAL A 376 -20.13 -0.46 -11.84
C VAL A 376 -18.90 -0.89 -11.05
N ASN A 377 -18.77 -0.40 -9.82
CA ASN A 377 -17.79 -0.86 -8.85
C ASN A 377 -18.32 -0.63 -7.43
N ALA A 378 -18.55 -1.73 -6.71
CA ALA A 378 -19.14 -1.71 -5.37
C ALA A 378 -18.20 -1.17 -4.26
N MET A 379 -16.95 -0.87 -4.60
CA MET A 379 -15.91 -0.43 -3.66
C MET A 379 -15.34 0.95 -3.99
N GLN A 380 -15.75 1.57 -5.11
CA GLN A 380 -15.20 2.84 -5.58
C GLN A 380 -15.98 4.06 -5.06
N GLY A 381 -15.30 4.89 -4.27
CA GLY A 381 -15.71 6.27 -3.97
C GLY A 381 -15.17 7.27 -4.99
N LEU A 382 -15.01 8.54 -4.61
CA LEU A 382 -14.46 9.59 -5.48
C LEU A 382 -12.91 9.60 -5.38
N MET A 383 -12.21 8.86 -6.24
CA MET A 383 -10.76 8.58 -6.23
C MET A 383 -10.22 7.89 -4.96
N TRP A 384 -11.12 7.50 -4.07
CA TRP A 384 -10.85 6.63 -2.93
C TRP A 384 -11.57 5.30 -3.11
N TYR A 385 -11.09 4.23 -2.48
CA TYR A 385 -11.79 2.95 -2.53
C TYR A 385 -11.77 2.22 -1.20
N TYR A 386 -12.70 1.27 -1.08
CA TYR A 386 -12.74 0.33 0.04
C TYR A 386 -12.06 -0.99 -0.32
N LYS A 387 -11.29 -1.56 0.59
CA LYS A 387 -10.86 -2.96 0.52
C LYS A 387 -11.34 -3.70 1.76
N ASN A 388 -11.52 -5.02 1.62
CA ASN A 388 -11.72 -5.89 2.75
C ASN A 388 -10.47 -6.76 2.93
N GLU A 389 -9.77 -6.57 4.04
CA GLU A 389 -8.48 -7.22 4.30
C GLU A 389 -8.44 -7.69 5.75
N ASN A 390 -8.04 -8.94 6.00
CA ASN A 390 -8.01 -9.57 7.33
C ASN A 390 -9.27 -9.34 8.21
N GLY A 391 -10.46 -9.29 7.61
CA GLY A 391 -11.72 -9.03 8.33
C GLY A 391 -12.05 -7.56 8.60
N ARG A 392 -11.19 -6.63 8.17
CA ARG A 392 -11.38 -5.18 8.25
C ARG A 392 -12.02 -4.65 6.98
N THR A 393 -12.82 -3.60 7.11
CA THR A 393 -13.24 -2.77 5.98
C THR A 393 -12.41 -1.49 6.02
N LEU A 394 -11.46 -1.40 5.10
CA LEU A 394 -10.50 -0.31 5.04
C LEU A 394 -10.88 0.64 3.91
N PHE A 395 -10.80 1.95 4.18
CA PHE A 395 -11.00 3.00 3.19
C PHE A 395 -9.68 3.72 2.93
N GLY A 396 -9.30 3.88 1.67
CA GLY A 396 -7.98 4.40 1.37
C GLY A 396 -7.63 4.38 -0.10
N HIS A 397 -6.34 4.34 -0.35
CA HIS A 397 -5.77 4.10 -1.67
C HIS A 397 -4.37 3.50 -1.55
N ASN A 398 -4.00 2.61 -2.45
CA ASN A 398 -2.63 2.12 -2.59
C ASN A 398 -1.91 2.79 -3.76
N GLY A 399 -0.59 2.73 -3.78
CA GLY A 399 0.24 3.25 -4.84
C GLY A 399 1.25 2.22 -5.29
N GLY A 400 1.57 2.28 -6.57
CA GLY A 400 2.46 1.34 -7.21
C GLY A 400 3.05 1.91 -8.48
N ASP A 401 4.37 1.84 -8.57
CA ASP A 401 5.13 2.29 -9.73
C ASP A 401 6.49 1.56 -9.82
N ILE A 402 7.32 1.91 -10.79
CA ILE A 402 8.67 1.41 -10.97
C ILE A 402 9.46 1.69 -9.70
N GLY A 403 9.82 0.61 -9.00
CA GLY A 403 10.58 0.67 -7.76
C GLY A 403 9.90 1.39 -6.60
N SER A 404 8.56 1.48 -6.58
CA SER A 404 7.82 2.09 -5.47
C SER A 404 6.50 1.38 -5.20
N SER A 405 6.13 1.31 -3.93
CA SER A 405 4.84 0.84 -3.47
C SER A 405 4.46 1.58 -2.19
N THR A 406 3.19 1.93 -2.07
CA THR A 406 2.69 2.73 -0.95
C THR A 406 1.28 2.28 -0.57
N GLU A 407 0.92 2.40 0.70
CA GLU A 407 -0.41 2.07 1.22
C GLU A 407 -0.85 3.20 2.16
N MET A 408 -2.07 3.70 2.00
CA MET A 408 -2.71 4.62 2.94
C MET A 408 -4.15 4.18 3.16
N PHE A 409 -4.43 3.63 4.33
CA PHE A 409 -5.73 3.04 4.65
C PHE A 409 -6.19 3.37 6.06
N VAL A 410 -7.50 3.54 6.18
CA VAL A 410 -8.20 3.88 7.42
C VAL A 410 -9.24 2.81 7.72
N SER A 411 -9.23 2.30 8.95
CA SER A 411 -10.37 1.64 9.57
C SER A 411 -11.17 2.67 10.37
N PHE A 412 -12.30 3.11 9.82
CA PHE A 412 -13.18 4.07 10.52
C PHE A 412 -13.87 3.45 11.75
N SER A 413 -14.09 2.14 11.77
CA SER A 413 -14.68 1.46 12.93
C SER A 413 -13.78 1.50 14.15
N ASP A 414 -12.47 1.51 13.91
CA ASP A 414 -11.44 1.42 14.94
C ASP A 414 -10.72 2.75 15.14
N ASP A 415 -11.14 3.82 14.44
CA ASP A 415 -10.52 5.14 14.45
C ASP A 415 -8.99 5.09 14.29
N LEU A 416 -8.56 4.28 13.31
CA LEU A 416 -7.18 3.89 13.06
C LEU A 416 -6.84 4.06 11.58
N GLY A 417 -5.68 4.64 11.27
CA GLY A 417 -5.19 4.75 9.91
C GLY A 417 -3.69 4.50 9.82
N ILE A 418 -3.22 3.94 8.71
CA ILE A 418 -1.81 3.62 8.49
C ILE A 418 -1.38 4.17 7.13
N ALA A 419 -0.21 4.81 7.12
CA ALA A 419 0.53 5.18 5.92
C ALA A 419 1.86 4.41 5.87
N LEU A 420 2.08 3.60 4.84
CA LEU A 420 3.32 2.87 4.59
C LEU A 420 3.90 3.27 3.24
N LEU A 421 5.17 3.70 3.22
CA LEU A 421 5.86 4.13 2.00
C LEU A 421 7.16 3.35 1.83
N THR A 422 7.38 2.75 0.66
CA THR A 422 8.63 2.06 0.34
C THR A 422 9.16 2.42 -1.05
N ASN A 423 10.47 2.34 -1.19
CA ASN A 423 11.19 2.42 -2.46
C ASN A 423 11.42 1.02 -3.08
N SER A 424 10.41 0.16 -2.97
CA SER A 424 10.34 -1.16 -3.61
C SER A 424 8.97 -1.39 -4.21
N ASN A 425 8.89 -2.14 -5.31
CA ASN A 425 7.62 -2.48 -5.95
C ASN A 425 6.98 -3.79 -5.42
N ASN A 426 7.30 -4.19 -4.18
CA ASN A 426 6.89 -5.48 -3.61
C ASN A 426 5.58 -5.37 -2.80
N TYR A 427 4.45 -5.36 -3.50
CA TYR A 427 3.11 -5.24 -2.90
C TYR A 427 2.81 -6.31 -1.83
N ASN A 428 3.30 -7.54 -2.01
CA ASN A 428 3.05 -8.62 -1.05
C ASN A 428 3.75 -8.37 0.30
N ALA A 429 4.93 -7.74 0.29
CA ALA A 429 5.60 -7.34 1.52
C ALA A 429 4.80 -6.23 2.23
N MET A 430 4.34 -5.24 1.46
CA MET A 430 3.56 -4.11 1.98
C MET A 430 2.26 -4.56 2.63
N ILE A 431 1.51 -5.48 2.02
CA ILE A 431 0.26 -6.03 2.59
C ILE A 431 0.54 -6.81 3.89
N GLN A 432 1.63 -7.58 3.95
CA GLN A 432 2.01 -8.31 5.17
C GLN A 432 2.35 -7.37 6.32
N ILE A 433 3.12 -6.32 6.04
CA ILE A 433 3.49 -5.32 7.03
C ILE A 433 2.27 -4.50 7.46
N GLU A 434 1.45 -4.04 6.52
CA GLU A 434 0.20 -3.30 6.80
C GLU A 434 -0.70 -4.10 7.75
N ASN A 435 -0.93 -5.39 7.46
CA ASN A 435 -1.73 -6.26 8.30
C ASN A 435 -1.14 -6.43 9.71
N ALA A 436 0.17 -6.66 9.82
CA ALA A 436 0.83 -6.81 11.12
C ALA A 436 0.76 -5.53 11.96
N VAL A 437 0.90 -4.36 11.33
CA VAL A 437 0.78 -3.07 12.02
C VAL A 437 -0.67 -2.80 12.45
N PHE A 438 -1.67 -3.14 11.61
CA PHE A 438 -3.09 -3.07 12.02
C PHE A 438 -3.41 -4.02 13.18
N ASP A 439 -2.93 -5.27 13.13
CA ASP A 439 -3.13 -6.25 14.20
C ASP A 439 -2.53 -5.73 15.52
N PHE A 440 -1.27 -5.26 15.49
CA PHE A 440 -0.61 -4.68 16.65
C PHE A 440 -1.36 -3.45 17.20
N ALA A 441 -1.82 -2.56 16.31
CA ALA A 441 -2.56 -1.37 16.67
C ALA A 441 -3.85 -1.66 17.44
N GLU A 442 -4.61 -2.66 17.00
CA GLU A 442 -5.89 -3.04 17.58
C GLU A 442 -5.71 -3.79 18.91
N GLU A 443 -4.65 -4.58 19.01
CA GLU A 443 -4.35 -5.37 20.20
C GLU A 443 -3.78 -4.54 21.35
N THR A 444 -2.95 -3.54 21.04
CA THR A 444 -2.21 -2.75 22.04
C THR A 444 -2.76 -1.33 22.22
N ASN A 445 -3.61 -0.87 21.29
CA ASN A 445 -4.03 0.52 21.17
C ASN A 445 -2.85 1.52 21.03
N PHE A 446 -1.67 1.05 20.59
CA PHE A 446 -0.39 1.77 20.62
C PHE A 446 -0.07 2.44 21.96
N ILE A 447 -0.60 1.89 23.05
CA ILE A 447 -0.15 2.27 24.39
C ILE A 447 1.19 1.59 24.60
N ILE A 448 2.26 2.37 24.62
CA ILE A 448 3.60 1.86 24.90
C ILE A 448 3.61 1.38 26.36
N MET A 449 3.66 0.06 26.57
CA MET A 449 3.78 -0.52 27.91
C MET A 449 5.02 0.05 28.59
N GLY A 450 4.82 0.73 29.72
CA GLY A 450 5.87 1.44 30.44
C GLY A 450 6.01 2.93 30.15
N ASP A 451 5.30 3.51 29.17
CA ASP A 451 5.14 4.97 29.06
C ASP A 451 4.02 5.43 29.99
N LEU A 452 4.40 5.94 31.17
CA LEU A 452 3.48 6.27 32.25
C LEU A 452 3.07 7.74 32.26
N ASN A 453 3.78 8.59 31.53
CA ASN A 453 3.42 9.99 31.37
C ASN A 453 2.74 10.29 30.03
N SER A 454 2.63 9.28 29.15
CA SER A 454 2.03 9.41 27.82
C SER A 454 2.76 10.46 26.97
N ASP A 455 4.09 10.51 27.07
CA ASP A 455 4.95 11.35 26.24
C ASP A 455 5.57 10.59 25.05
N ASP A 456 5.13 9.35 24.83
CA ASP A 456 5.54 8.41 23.79
C ASP A 456 7.04 8.01 23.88
N ILE A 457 7.69 8.25 25.03
CA ILE A 457 9.11 7.96 25.25
C ILE A 457 9.31 7.29 26.61
N ILE A 458 9.62 5.99 26.62
CA ILE A 458 10.04 5.32 27.87
C ILE A 458 11.39 5.89 28.33
N ASN A 459 11.39 6.60 29.45
CA ASN A 459 12.58 7.23 30.00
C ASN A 459 12.60 7.23 31.55
N VAL A 460 13.53 7.99 32.13
CA VAL A 460 13.70 8.08 33.59
C VAL A 460 12.45 8.63 34.29
N GLN A 461 11.62 9.42 33.61
CA GLN A 461 10.37 9.93 34.16
C GLN A 461 9.38 8.78 34.42
N ASP A 462 9.31 7.80 33.53
CA ASP A 462 8.45 6.63 33.70
C ASP A 462 8.94 5.73 34.83
N ILE A 463 10.27 5.57 34.96
CA ILE A 463 10.85 4.87 36.12
C ILE A 463 10.39 5.51 37.44
N ILE A 464 10.35 6.84 37.50
CA ILE A 464 9.88 7.56 38.69
C ILE A 464 8.39 7.31 38.95
N LEU A 465 7.58 7.27 37.88
CA LEU A 465 6.14 7.03 37.97
C LEU A 465 5.82 5.59 38.41
N ILE A 466 6.50 4.58 37.87
CA ILE A 466 6.29 3.19 38.27
C ILE A 466 6.73 2.96 39.72
N ILE A 467 7.84 3.56 40.17
CA ILE A 467 8.26 3.53 41.58
C ILE A 467 7.18 4.13 42.47
N THR A 468 6.54 5.21 42.03
CA THR A 468 5.46 5.87 42.77
C THR A 468 4.24 4.96 42.88
N LEU A 469 3.88 4.24 41.82
CA LEU A 469 2.80 3.25 41.83
C LEU A 469 3.11 2.10 42.80
N VAL A 470 4.30 1.51 42.74
CA VAL A 470 4.74 0.45 43.67
C VAL A 470 4.68 0.93 45.12
N LEU A 471 5.21 2.12 45.43
CA LEU A 471 5.25 2.64 46.80
C LEU A 471 3.86 3.01 47.35
N SER A 472 2.92 3.35 46.47
CA SER A 472 1.56 3.73 46.86
C SER A 472 0.57 2.56 46.84
N ASN A 473 0.99 1.37 46.40
CA ASN A 473 0.10 0.27 46.00
C ASN A 473 -0.98 0.76 45.00
N GLY A 474 -0.60 1.69 44.12
CA GLY A 474 -1.42 2.13 43.01
C GLY A 474 -1.40 1.10 41.89
N TYR A 475 -2.47 1.06 41.10
CA TYR A 475 -2.56 0.17 39.95
C TYR A 475 -2.84 0.96 38.67
N ASN A 476 -2.11 0.63 37.61
CA ASN A 476 -2.19 1.17 36.26
C ASN A 476 -1.76 0.03 35.33
N ASP A 477 -2.61 -0.33 34.36
CA ASP A 477 -2.35 -1.46 33.45
C ASP A 477 -1.06 -1.28 32.63
N ILE A 478 -0.69 -0.03 32.33
CA ILE A 478 0.50 0.32 31.55
C ILE A 478 1.79 0.16 32.36
N ALA A 479 1.68 0.10 33.69
CA ALA A 479 2.80 -0.12 34.62
C ALA A 479 3.03 -1.60 34.94
N ASP A 480 2.14 -2.51 34.54
CA ASP A 480 2.26 -3.96 34.74
C ASP A 480 3.00 -4.58 33.55
N ILE A 481 4.32 -4.37 33.51
CA ILE A 481 5.18 -4.68 32.36
C ILE A 481 5.24 -6.19 32.08
N ASN A 482 5.11 -7.03 33.12
CA ASN A 482 5.08 -8.48 32.95
C ASN A 482 3.66 -9.08 32.81
N SER A 483 2.62 -8.26 32.92
CA SER A 483 1.20 -8.66 32.81
C SER A 483 0.74 -9.72 33.82
N ASP A 484 1.31 -9.76 35.03
CA ASP A 484 0.92 -10.69 36.09
C ASP A 484 -0.19 -10.15 37.03
N ASN A 485 -0.72 -8.96 36.71
CA ASN A 485 -1.69 -8.17 37.48
C ASN A 485 -1.13 -7.65 38.82
N VAL A 486 0.19 -7.53 38.95
CA VAL A 486 0.88 -7.00 40.12
C VAL A 486 1.97 -6.05 39.68
N ILE A 487 1.86 -4.77 40.05
CA ILE A 487 2.96 -3.81 39.84
C ILE A 487 3.92 -3.92 41.03
N ASP A 488 5.10 -4.46 40.79
CA ASP A 488 6.15 -4.61 41.78
C ASP A 488 7.54 -4.25 41.25
N ILE A 489 8.58 -4.72 41.96
CA ILE A 489 9.97 -4.40 41.61
C ILE A 489 10.44 -5.07 40.32
N ILE A 490 9.77 -6.13 39.87
CA ILE A 490 10.05 -6.84 38.62
C ILE A 490 9.71 -5.93 37.44
N ASP A 491 8.57 -5.23 37.49
CA ASP A 491 8.16 -4.28 36.44
C ASP A 491 9.14 -3.11 36.34
N ILE A 492 9.62 -2.61 37.48
CA ILE A 492 10.67 -1.57 37.51
C ILE A 492 11.94 -2.06 36.81
N VAL A 493 12.36 -3.30 37.08
CA VAL A 493 13.58 -3.88 36.48
C VAL A 493 13.40 -4.06 34.97
N GLN A 494 12.24 -4.52 34.53
CA GLN A 494 11.94 -4.66 33.10
C GLN A 494 11.91 -3.32 32.39
N LEU A 495 11.28 -2.31 32.99
CA LEU A 495 11.25 -0.95 32.45
C LEU A 495 12.65 -0.33 32.37
N ILE A 496 13.52 -0.58 33.37
CA ILE A 496 14.92 -0.16 33.30
C ILE A 496 15.67 -0.87 32.18
N ASN A 497 15.42 -2.16 31.98
CA ASN A 497 16.08 -2.93 30.93
C ASN A 497 15.68 -2.44 29.54
N SER A 498 14.41 -2.05 29.32
CA SER A 498 13.96 -1.51 28.03
C SER A 498 14.58 -0.16 27.69
N ILE A 499 15.00 0.64 28.68
CA ILE A 499 15.72 1.91 28.47
C ILE A 499 17.22 1.69 28.15
N LEU A 500 17.79 0.57 28.58
CA LEU A 500 19.22 0.29 28.49
C LEU A 500 19.64 -0.53 27.26
N THR A 501 18.67 -1.14 26.58
CA THR A 501 18.81 -1.81 25.27
C THR A 501 18.54 -0.84 24.15
#